data_AF-W2VSS8-F1
#
_entry.id   AF-W2VSS8-F1
#
_cell.length_a   1.000
_cell.length_b   1.000
_cell.length_c   1.000
_cell.angle_alpha   90.00
_cell.angle_beta   90.00
_cell.angle_gamma   90.00
#
_symmetry.space_group_name_H-M   'P 1'
#
loop_
_entity.id
_entity.type
_entity.pdbx_description
1 polymer ?
#
loop_
_entity_poly.entity_id
_entity_poly.type
_entity_poly.pdbx_seq_one_letter_code
_entity_poly.pdbx_strand_id
1 'polypeptide(L)'
;MLAERNISSGPASQLYMATMQARLPADAPLQVPDNTTFRQLRNIDQLSQEMETHQNTTQATADMNFRMLRIKIQGTVIQVQVHVGDLQEILGLPAYSLRPPFRDPVDFETPAPAEDMDDVNHLNDHL
;
A
#
# COMPACT_ATOMS: atom_id res chain seq x y z
N MET A 1 1.05 27.86 3.28
CA MET A 1 0.81 27.79 1.82
C MET A 1 -0.33 26.86 1.40
N LEU A 2 -0.40 25.57 1.80
CA LEU A 2 -1.55 24.69 1.48
C LEU A 2 -2.50 24.40 2.66
N ALA A 3 -1.98 24.40 3.88
CA ALA A 3 -2.78 24.35 5.11
C ALA A 3 -3.74 25.55 5.23
N GLU A 4 -3.38 26.70 4.66
CA GLU A 4 -4.15 27.96 4.71
C GLU A 4 -5.41 27.94 3.85
N ARG A 5 -5.58 26.93 2.97
CA ARG A 5 -6.78 26.75 2.14
C ARG A 5 -7.58 25.49 2.49
N ASN A 6 -7.27 24.82 3.60
CA ASN A 6 -8.00 23.66 4.12
C ASN A 6 -8.06 22.46 3.15
N ILE A 7 -7.07 22.34 2.26
CA ILE A 7 -6.96 21.23 1.32
C ILE A 7 -5.98 20.25 1.91
N SER A 8 -6.50 19.24 2.59
CA SER A 8 -5.72 18.08 3.00
C SER A 8 -5.24 17.37 1.72
N SER A 9 -3.96 17.49 1.41
CA SER A 9 -3.29 16.90 0.25
C SER A 9 -1.95 16.36 0.73
N GLY A 10 -1.70 15.09 0.46
CA GLY A 10 -0.43 14.46 0.82
C GLY A 10 0.69 14.80 -0.17
N PRO A 11 1.88 14.22 0.02
CA PRO A 11 3.09 14.62 -0.70
C PRO A 11 2.96 14.56 -2.22
N ALA A 12 2.26 13.58 -2.78
CA ALA A 12 2.16 13.40 -4.22
C ALA A 12 1.27 14.47 -4.86
N SER A 13 0.12 14.78 -4.26
CA SER A 13 -0.78 15.85 -4.71
C SER A 13 -0.13 17.23 -4.61
N GLN A 14 0.66 17.48 -3.56
CA GLN A 14 1.40 18.74 -3.38
C GLN A 14 2.44 18.95 -4.48
N LEU A 15 3.23 17.92 -4.79
CA LEU A 15 4.25 17.97 -5.85
C LEU A 15 3.63 18.22 -7.22
N TYR A 16 2.52 17.54 -7.51
CA TYR A 16 1.80 17.76 -8.77
C TYR A 16 1.25 19.17 -8.88
N MET A 17 0.65 19.70 -7.80
CA MET A 17 0.15 21.07 -7.78
C MET A 17 1.29 22.09 -7.96
N ALA A 18 2.41 21.90 -7.27
CA ALA A 18 3.60 22.75 -7.42
C ALA A 18 4.14 22.72 -8.86
N THR A 19 4.17 21.54 -9.48
CA THR A 19 4.59 21.36 -10.88
C THR A 19 3.64 22.04 -11.85
N MET A 20 2.33 21.95 -11.62
CA MET A 20 1.32 22.65 -12.42
C MET A 20 1.43 24.16 -12.27
N GLN A 21 1.63 24.67 -11.05
CA GLN A 21 1.83 26.10 -10.79
C GLN A 21 3.10 26.63 -11.44
N ALA A 22 4.20 25.87 -11.41
CA ALA A 22 5.47 26.26 -12.02
C ALA A 22 5.40 26.39 -13.56
N ARG A 23 4.39 25.78 -14.20
CA ARG A 23 4.13 25.91 -15.63
C ARG A 23 3.32 27.16 -15.99
N LEU A 24 2.76 27.84 -14.99
CA LEU A 24 2.01 29.08 -15.19
C LEU A 24 2.93 30.31 -15.08
N PRO A 25 2.56 31.45 -15.69
CA PRO A 25 3.26 32.71 -15.48
C PRO A 25 3.33 33.09 -13.99
N ALA A 26 4.33 33.89 -13.60
CA ALA A 26 4.55 34.27 -12.21
C ALA A 26 3.34 34.97 -11.55
N ASP A 27 2.54 35.68 -12.34
CA ASP A 27 1.36 36.42 -11.88
C ASP A 27 0.08 35.58 -11.88
N ALA A 28 0.17 34.29 -12.26
CA ALA A 28 -0.99 33.43 -12.35
C ALA A 28 -1.50 33.03 -10.95
N PRO A 29 -2.83 33.09 -10.72
CA PRO A 29 -3.40 32.76 -9.43
C PRO A 29 -3.18 31.28 -9.10
N LEU A 30 -2.87 30.99 -7.83
CA LEU A 30 -2.77 29.63 -7.33
C LEU A 30 -4.13 28.93 -7.47
N GLN A 31 -4.20 27.97 -8.39
CA GLN A 31 -5.36 27.12 -8.62
C GLN A 31 -5.09 25.69 -8.19
N VAL A 32 -6.10 25.07 -7.60
CA VAL A 32 -6.09 23.66 -7.25
C VAL A 32 -6.51 22.90 -8.50
N PRO A 33 -5.68 21.99 -9.03
CA PRO A 33 -6.06 21.21 -10.19
C PRO A 33 -7.29 20.35 -9.88
N ASP A 34 -8.29 20.31 -10.77
CA ASP A 34 -9.44 19.38 -10.67
C ASP A 34 -9.45 18.35 -11.80
N ASN A 35 -8.26 17.96 -12.26
CA ASN A 35 -8.12 16.92 -13.26
C ASN A 35 -8.08 15.52 -12.62
N THR A 36 -8.30 14.50 -13.46
CA THR A 36 -8.30 13.09 -13.06
C THR A 36 -7.01 12.68 -12.35
N THR A 37 -5.86 13.17 -12.83
CA THR A 37 -4.55 12.90 -12.21
C THR A 37 -4.48 13.45 -10.78
N PHE A 38 -4.92 14.68 -10.53
CA PHE A 38 -4.92 15.24 -9.17
C PHE A 38 -5.85 14.47 -8.23
N ARG A 39 -7.03 14.06 -8.71
CA ARG A 39 -7.94 13.21 -7.92
C ARG A 39 -7.32 11.85 -7.59
N GLN A 40 -6.63 11.23 -8.53
CA GLN A 40 -5.92 9.97 -8.30
C GLN A 40 -4.78 10.12 -7.29
N LEU A 41 -3.98 11.18 -7.42
CA LEU A 41 -2.89 11.46 -6.48
C LEU A 41 -3.42 11.70 -5.06
N ARG A 42 -4.56 12.39 -4.92
CA ARG A 42 -5.20 12.59 -3.62
C ARG A 42 -5.66 11.27 -3.00
N ASN A 43 -6.16 10.34 -3.80
CA ASN A 43 -6.52 9.00 -3.34
C ASN A 43 -5.27 8.22 -2.89
N ILE A 44 -4.18 8.28 -3.66
CA ILE A 44 -2.91 7.64 -3.29
C ILE A 44 -2.36 8.20 -1.98
N ASP A 45 -2.41 9.52 -1.80
CA ASP A 45 -1.99 10.17 -0.56
C ASP A 45 -2.84 9.73 0.64
N GLN A 46 -4.17 9.62 0.46
CA GLN A 46 -5.07 9.13 1.50
C GLN A 46 -4.76 7.68 1.87
N LEU A 47 -4.65 6.80 0.87
CA LEU A 47 -4.29 5.40 1.09
C LEU A 47 -2.93 5.25 1.78
N SER A 48 -1.96 6.09 1.42
CA SER A 48 -0.63 6.08 2.05
C SER A 48 -0.70 6.49 3.52
N GLN A 49 -1.53 7.47 3.87
CA GLN A 49 -1.76 7.88 5.25
C GLN A 49 -2.51 6.81 6.07
N GLU A 50 -3.52 6.18 5.49
CA GLU A 50 -4.22 5.03 6.08
C GLU A 50 -3.25 3.86 6.29
N MET A 51 -2.35 3.61 5.34
CA MET A 51 -1.29 2.61 5.49
C MET A 51 -0.30 2.96 6.59
N GLU A 52 0.17 4.22 6.67
CA GLU A 52 1.10 4.65 7.71
C GLU A 52 0.46 4.53 9.10
N THR A 53 -0.81 4.94 9.26
CA THR A 53 -1.53 4.79 10.53
C THR A 53 -1.78 3.33 10.90
N HIS A 54 -2.11 2.47 9.92
CA HIS A 54 -2.24 1.02 10.14
C HIS A 54 -0.89 0.39 10.50
N GLN A 55 0.19 0.77 9.82
CA GLN A 55 1.54 0.30 10.13
C GLN A 55 2.00 0.79 11.50
N ASN A 56 1.72 2.03 11.86
CA ASN A 56 2.08 2.60 13.15
C ASN A 56 1.25 1.98 14.29
N THR A 57 -0.01 1.63 14.05
CA THR A 57 -0.81 0.82 14.99
C THR A 57 -0.29 -0.61 15.11
N THR A 58 0.18 -1.19 13.99
CA THR A 58 0.80 -2.53 13.96
C THR A 58 2.21 -2.53 14.61
N GLN A 59 2.93 -1.40 14.52
CA GLN A 59 4.24 -1.18 15.17
C GLN A 59 4.09 -0.82 16.66
N ALA A 60 3.03 -0.09 17.04
CA ALA A 60 2.67 0.09 18.45
C ALA A 60 2.25 -1.24 19.11
N THR A 61 1.80 -2.23 18.32
CA THR A 61 1.68 -3.63 18.75
C THR A 61 2.96 -4.45 18.57
N ALA A 62 3.95 -3.96 17.83
CA ALA A 62 5.32 -4.49 17.85
C ALA A 62 6.09 -4.05 19.10
N ASP A 63 5.76 -2.91 19.70
CA ASP A 63 6.23 -2.57 21.06
C ASP A 63 5.71 -3.56 22.14
N MET A 64 4.68 -4.36 21.81
CA MET A 64 4.42 -5.63 22.50
C MET A 64 5.31 -6.74 21.90
N ASN A 65 6.62 -6.56 22.02
CA ASN A 65 7.64 -7.41 21.41
C ASN A 65 7.70 -8.84 21.97
N PHE A 66 6.87 -9.18 22.96
CA PHE A 66 6.73 -10.53 23.51
C PHE A 66 5.41 -11.17 23.07
N ARG A 67 5.50 -12.35 22.45
CA ARG A 67 4.32 -13.18 22.12
C ARG A 67 4.31 -14.45 22.93
N MET A 68 3.11 -14.89 23.31
CA MET A 68 2.93 -16.15 24.03
C MET A 68 2.98 -17.33 23.04
N LEU A 69 3.99 -18.19 23.19
CA LEU A 69 4.12 -19.43 22.44
C LEU A 69 3.72 -20.62 23.31
N ARG A 70 3.07 -21.61 22.70
CA ARG A 70 2.82 -22.92 23.32
C ARG A 70 3.95 -23.86 22.91
N ILE A 71 4.74 -24.32 23.87
CA ILE A 71 5.80 -25.29 23.66
C ILE A 71 5.52 -26.56 24.45
N LYS A 72 5.95 -27.71 23.94
CA LYS A 72 5.75 -29.01 24.58
C LYS A 72 7.07 -29.51 25.17
N ILE A 73 7.16 -29.64 26.48
CA ILE A 73 8.33 -30.15 27.20
C ILE A 73 7.91 -31.39 27.99
N GLN A 74 8.60 -32.52 27.76
CA GLN A 74 8.35 -33.80 28.45
C GLN A 74 6.87 -34.24 28.44
N GLY A 75 6.14 -33.97 27.34
CA GLY A 75 4.72 -34.34 27.20
C GLY A 75 3.74 -33.26 27.64
N THR A 76 4.17 -32.26 28.41
CA THR A 76 3.33 -31.16 28.92
C THR A 76 3.43 -29.92 28.04
N VAL A 77 2.31 -29.28 27.72
CA VAL A 77 2.28 -28.01 26.99
C VAL A 77 2.36 -26.86 27.98
N ILE A 78 3.36 -26.00 27.83
CA ILE A 78 3.53 -24.78 28.63
C ILE A 78 3.45 -23.55 27.72
N GLN A 79 3.04 -22.43 28.31
CA GLN A 79 2.98 -21.13 27.66
C GLN A 79 4.20 -20.30 28.07
N VAL A 80 4.97 -19.83 27.10
CA VAL A 80 6.19 -19.04 27.31
C VAL A 80 6.10 -17.75 26.51
N GLN A 81 6.44 -16.62 27.13
CA GLN A 81 6.61 -15.37 26.40
C GLN A 81 7.98 -15.36 25.71
N VAL A 82 7.97 -15.14 24.41
CA VAL A 82 9.19 -15.09 23.59
C VAL A 82 9.24 -13.76 22.87
N HIS A 83 10.43 -13.17 22.84
CA HIS A 83 10.70 -11.96 22.07
C HIS A 83 10.62 -12.27 20.56
N VAL A 84 9.82 -11.51 19.82
CA VAL A 84 9.59 -11.76 18.39
C VAL A 84 10.86 -11.51 17.58
N GLY A 85 11.67 -10.52 17.96
CA GLY A 85 12.95 -10.23 17.30
C GLY A 85 13.94 -11.38 17.39
N ASP A 86 14.09 -11.98 18.57
CA ASP A 86 15.02 -13.11 18.79
C ASP A 86 14.56 -14.32 18.00
N LEU A 87 13.24 -14.57 17.95
CA LEU A 87 12.67 -15.63 17.14
C LEU A 87 12.88 -15.40 15.64
N GLN A 88 12.73 -14.16 15.16
CA GLN A 88 13.01 -13.80 13.78
C GLN A 88 14.48 -14.01 13.42
N GLU A 89 15.41 -13.60 14.29
CA GLU A 89 16.85 -13.80 14.11
C GLU A 89 17.20 -15.30 14.01
N ILE A 90 16.70 -16.12 14.95
CA ILE A 90 16.93 -17.58 14.94
C ILE A 90 16.37 -18.23 13.67
N LEU A 91 15.22 -17.76 13.20
CA LEU A 91 14.55 -18.31 12.01
C LEU A 91 15.04 -17.69 10.69
N GLY A 92 15.95 -16.70 10.73
CA GLY A 92 16.40 -15.97 9.54
C GLY A 92 15.28 -15.18 8.85
N LEU A 93 14.24 -14.79 9.60
CA LEU A 93 13.12 -14.03 9.08
C LEU A 93 13.44 -12.52 9.11
N PRO A 94 12.96 -11.75 8.11
CA PRO A 94 13.12 -10.32 8.13
C PRO A 94 12.36 -9.69 9.32
N ALA A 95 12.91 -8.59 9.83
CA ALA A 95 12.28 -7.78 10.89
C ALA A 95 10.99 -7.07 10.43
N TYR A 96 10.71 -7.05 9.13
CA TYR A 96 9.49 -6.50 8.55
C TYR A 96 8.44 -7.59 8.28
N SER A 97 7.16 -7.21 8.29
CA SER A 97 6.06 -8.12 7.96
C SER A 97 6.17 -8.65 6.52
N LEU A 98 6.17 -9.98 6.36
CA LEU A 98 6.10 -10.65 5.06
C LEU A 98 4.71 -10.56 4.42
N ARG A 99 3.69 -10.13 5.16
CA ARG A 99 2.38 -9.85 4.56
C ARG A 99 2.47 -8.51 3.83
N PRO A 100 2.28 -8.50 2.49
CA PRO A 100 2.08 -7.24 1.78
C PRO A 100 0.91 -6.50 2.43
N PRO A 101 0.89 -5.15 2.39
CA PRO A 101 -0.35 -4.44 2.67
C PRO A 101 -1.42 -5.04 1.78
N PHE A 102 -2.51 -5.51 2.41
CA PHE A 102 -3.61 -6.16 1.70
C PHE A 102 -4.05 -5.23 0.57
N ARG A 103 -3.87 -5.68 -0.66
CA ARG A 103 -4.48 -5.05 -1.81
C ARG A 103 -5.80 -5.78 -1.96
N ASP A 104 -6.91 -5.10 -1.69
CA ASP A 104 -8.20 -5.60 -2.15
C ASP A 104 -8.03 -6.02 -3.61
N PRO A 105 -8.57 -7.17 -4.03
CA PRO A 105 -8.72 -7.47 -5.44
C PRO A 105 -9.39 -6.24 -6.05
N VAL A 106 -8.64 -5.49 -6.86
CA VAL A 106 -9.25 -4.44 -7.66
C VAL A 106 -10.17 -5.21 -8.58
N ASP A 107 -11.48 -5.03 -8.39
CA ASP A 107 -12.47 -5.47 -9.33
C ASP A 107 -12.28 -4.62 -10.59
N PHE A 108 -11.28 -5.01 -11.39
CA PHE A 108 -11.28 -4.67 -12.78
C PHE A 108 -12.48 -5.45 -13.30
N GLU A 109 -13.62 -4.78 -13.42
CA GLU A 109 -14.66 -5.15 -14.37
C GLU A 109 -13.94 -5.31 -15.70
N THR A 110 -13.41 -6.50 -15.91
CA THR A 110 -12.78 -6.91 -17.15
C THR A 110 -14.00 -7.35 -17.91
N PRO A 111 -14.57 -6.48 -18.78
CA PRO A 111 -15.75 -6.87 -19.51
C PRO A 111 -15.42 -8.20 -20.20
N ALA A 112 -16.33 -9.16 -20.10
CA ALA A 112 -16.21 -10.37 -20.89
C ALA A 112 -15.95 -9.95 -22.34
N PRO A 113 -15.02 -10.60 -23.05
CA PRO A 113 -14.76 -10.30 -24.45
C PRO A 113 -16.08 -10.16 -25.20
N ALA A 114 -16.31 -9.00 -25.82
CA ALA A 114 -17.57 -8.75 -26.52
C ALA A 114 -17.77 -9.70 -27.70
N GLU A 115 -16.66 -10.24 -28.21
CA GLU A 115 -16.60 -11.19 -29.30
C GLU A 115 -15.71 -12.37 -28.89
N ASP A 116 -16.14 -13.57 -29.26
CA ASP A 116 -15.31 -14.77 -29.17
C ASP A 116 -14.10 -14.60 -30.09
N MET A 117 -12.90 -14.71 -29.53
CA MET A 117 -11.68 -14.60 -30.33
C MET A 117 -11.34 -15.98 -30.87
N ASP A 118 -11.35 -16.14 -32.20
CA ASP A 118 -10.84 -17.34 -32.85
C ASP A 118 -9.41 -17.61 -32.37
N ASP A 119 -9.10 -18.87 -32.04
CA ASP A 119 -7.77 -19.29 -31.60
C ASP A 119 -6.82 -19.38 -32.81
N VAL A 120 -6.36 -18.21 -33.27
CA VAL A 120 -5.56 -18.09 -34.51
C VAL A 120 -4.12 -18.57 -34.32
N ASN A 121 -3.68 -18.83 -33.10
CA ASN A 121 -2.28 -19.19 -32.82
C ASN A 121 -1.95 -20.67 -33.05
N HIS A 122 -2.95 -21.54 -33.24
CA HIS A 122 -2.74 -22.97 -33.46
C HIS A 122 -2.83 -23.42 -34.93
N LEU A 123 -3.01 -22.49 -35.88
CA LEU A 123 -3.24 -22.81 -37.30
C LEU A 123 -1.97 -23.10 -38.13
N ASN A 124 -0.77 -22.90 -37.59
CA ASN A 124 0.48 -23.04 -38.36
C ASN A 124 1.44 -24.14 -37.87
N ASP A 125 0.98 -25.12 -37.09
CA ASP A 125 1.82 -26.24 -36.64
C ASP A 125 1.49 -27.60 -37.31
N HIS A 126 1.03 -27.56 -38.56
CA HIS A 126 1.09 -28.73 -39.44
C HIS A 126 1.74 -28.39 -40.78
N LEU A 127 2.88 -29.07 -41.00
CA LEU A 127 3.62 -29.19 -42.26
C LEU A 127 2.71 -29.47 -43.47
#